data_AF-A0A7Y0SP92-F1
#
_entry.id   AF-A0A7Y0SP92-F1
#
_cell.length_a   1.000
_cell.length_b   1.000
_cell.length_c   1.000
_cell.angle_alpha   90.00
_cell.angle_beta   90.00
_cell.angle_gamma   90.00
#
_symmetry.space_group_name_H-M   'P 1'
#
loop_
_entity.id
_entity.type
_entity.pdbx_description
1 polymer ?
#
loop_
_entity_poly.entity_id
_entity_poly.type
_entity_poly.pdbx_seq_one_letter_code
_entity_poly.pdbx_strand_id
1 'polypeptide(L)'
;LQEFFSLPDKFMFFDIKGLEWLKGIPQRSTVKIKFHFKRALPSEVVLKDKHLRLHCTPAVNLFEKDGDPIRLEHRRNEYKVRPQSNTQEHYEVYSIEQVESWSKDERRRKPL
;
A
#
# COMPACT_ATOMS: atom_id res chain seq x y z
N LEU A 1 -12.95 -5.13 -11.06
CA LEU A 1 -14.26 -5.14 -10.35
C LEU A 1 -14.10 -5.39 -8.86
N GLN A 2 -13.35 -6.40 -8.42
CA GLN A 2 -13.17 -6.71 -6.99
C GLN A 2 -12.71 -5.51 -6.14
N GLU A 3 -11.68 -4.77 -6.57
CA GLU A 3 -11.18 -3.60 -5.82
C GLU A 3 -12.24 -2.52 -5.59
N PHE A 4 -13.16 -2.31 -6.56
CA PHE A 4 -14.23 -1.32 -6.43
C PHE A 4 -15.19 -1.67 -5.30
N PHE A 5 -15.48 -2.96 -5.12
CA PHE A 5 -16.36 -3.42 -4.05
C PHE A 5 -15.64 -3.52 -2.69
N SER A 6 -14.34 -3.81 -2.69
CA SER A 6 -13.57 -3.93 -1.44
C SER A 6 -13.09 -2.59 -0.89
N LEU A 7 -12.79 -1.61 -1.75
CA LEU A 7 -12.28 -0.29 -1.34
C LEU A 7 -12.71 0.80 -2.35
N PRO A 8 -14.00 1.20 -2.38
CA PRO A 8 -14.50 2.22 -3.31
C PRO A 8 -13.82 3.57 -3.14
N ASP A 9 -13.41 3.92 -1.92
CA ASP A 9 -12.77 5.20 -1.59
C ASP A 9 -11.43 5.40 -2.34
N LYS A 10 -10.76 4.32 -2.75
CA LYS A 10 -9.55 4.38 -3.61
C LYS A 10 -9.82 5.12 -4.92
N PHE A 11 -11.07 5.15 -5.39
CA PHE A 11 -11.47 5.80 -6.63
C PHE A 11 -11.97 7.25 -6.43
N MET A 12 -12.05 7.73 -5.19
CA MET A 12 -12.49 9.10 -4.86
C MET A 12 -11.34 10.12 -4.85
N PHE A 13 -10.41 9.97 -5.80
CA PHE A 13 -9.28 10.87 -6.00
C PHE A 13 -9.40 11.54 -7.37
N PHE A 14 -8.94 12.78 -7.48
CA PHE A 14 -8.86 13.50 -8.75
C PHE A 14 -7.60 14.36 -8.79
N ASP A 15 -7.06 14.51 -9.99
CA ASP A 15 -5.88 15.33 -10.23
C ASP A 15 -6.26 16.68 -10.84
N ILE A 16 -5.61 17.74 -10.37
CA ILE A 16 -5.62 19.04 -11.05
C ILE A 16 -4.32 19.14 -11.85
N LYS A 17 -4.42 19.03 -13.17
CA LYS A 17 -3.27 19.14 -14.09
C LYS A 17 -3.05 20.60 -14.52
N GLY A 18 -1.89 20.91 -15.10
CA GLY A 18 -1.62 22.26 -15.62
C GLY A 18 -1.20 23.26 -14.53
N LEU A 19 -0.70 22.79 -13.39
CA LEU A 19 -0.26 23.61 -12.26
C LEU A 19 1.26 23.87 -12.24
N GLU A 20 1.97 23.56 -13.32
CA GLU A 20 3.42 23.67 -13.40
C GLU A 20 3.90 25.13 -13.22
N TRP A 21 3.08 26.10 -13.60
CA TRP A 21 3.35 27.53 -13.41
C TRP A 21 3.44 27.95 -11.93
N LEU A 22 2.89 27.14 -11.00
CA LEU A 22 3.00 27.39 -9.56
C LEU A 22 4.45 27.31 -9.06
N LYS A 23 5.36 26.64 -9.78
CA LYS A 23 6.78 26.53 -9.41
C LYS A 23 7.49 27.88 -9.31
N GLY A 24 7.00 28.91 -10.01
CA GLY A 24 7.57 30.26 -9.98
C GLY A 24 7.03 31.14 -8.85
N ILE A 25 6.09 30.64 -8.04
CA ILE A 25 5.43 31.44 -7.00
C ILE A 25 6.20 31.35 -5.67
N PRO A 26 6.40 32.47 -4.96
CA PRO A 26 7.01 32.47 -3.63
C PRO A 26 6.29 31.56 -2.61
N GLN A 27 7.06 30.93 -1.72
CA GLN A 27 6.58 29.93 -0.73
C GLN A 27 5.46 30.39 0.24
N ARG A 28 5.14 31.68 0.32
CA ARG A 28 4.10 32.24 1.23
C ARG A 28 2.89 32.81 0.50
N SER A 29 2.76 32.53 -0.80
CA SER A 29 1.60 32.97 -1.58
C SER A 29 0.43 32.02 -1.40
N THR A 30 -0.79 32.57 -1.33
CA THR A 30 -2.03 31.80 -1.33
C THR A 30 -2.58 31.72 -2.75
N VAL A 31 -2.92 30.50 -3.19
CA VAL A 31 -3.58 30.26 -4.48
C VAL A 31 -5.03 29.86 -4.21
N LYS A 32 -5.97 30.48 -4.94
CA LYS A 32 -7.39 30.12 -4.89
C LYS A 32 -7.79 29.48 -6.21
N ILE A 33 -8.27 28.24 -6.15
CA ILE A 33 -8.82 27.51 -7.30
C ILE A 33 -10.34 27.54 -7.17
N LYS A 34 -11.03 27.97 -8.24
CA LYS A 34 -12.51 27.99 -8.30
C LYS A 34 -12.97 27.01 -9.37
N PHE A 35 -13.84 26.08 -8.98
CA PHE A 35 -14.45 25.13 -9.91
C PHE A 35 -15.80 25.66 -10.37
N HIS A 36 -15.95 25.85 -11.69
CA HIS A 36 -17.19 26.28 -12.31
C HIS A 36 -17.84 25.11 -13.03
N PHE A 37 -19.01 24.68 -12.53
CA PHE A 37 -19.75 23.57 -13.10
C PHE A 37 -20.90 24.07 -13.97
N LYS A 38 -21.22 23.35 -15.05
CA LYS A 38 -22.36 23.67 -15.94
C LYS A 38 -23.72 23.38 -15.28
N ARG A 39 -23.74 22.59 -14.21
CA ARG A 39 -24.93 22.22 -13.46
C ARG A 39 -24.73 22.63 -12.00
N ALA A 40 -25.81 23.07 -11.35
CA ALA A 40 -25.80 23.30 -9.92
C ALA A 40 -25.54 21.98 -9.18
N LEU A 41 -24.87 22.08 -8.03
CA LEU A 41 -24.79 20.95 -7.11
C LEU A 41 -26.21 20.67 -6.56
N PRO A 42 -26.56 19.39 -6.29
CA PRO A 42 -27.81 19.06 -5.61
C PRO A 42 -27.94 19.82 -4.29
N SER A 43 -29.16 20.22 -3.93
CA SER A 43 -29.45 21.01 -2.71
C SER A 43 -29.05 20.31 -1.40
N GLU A 44 -28.96 18.98 -1.44
CA GLU A 44 -28.57 18.14 -0.30
C GLU A 44 -27.04 18.15 -0.05
N VAL A 45 -26.24 18.63 -1.02
CA VAL A 45 -24.78 18.65 -0.90
C VAL A 45 -24.34 19.82 -0.04
N VAL A 46 -23.89 19.51 1.18
CA VAL A 46 -23.23 20.48 2.07
C VAL A 46 -21.72 20.28 2.00
N LEU A 47 -20.99 21.22 1.41
CA LEU A 47 -19.54 21.21 1.38
C LEU A 47 -18.96 21.68 2.73
N LYS A 48 -17.97 20.97 3.24
CA LYS A 48 -17.22 21.31 4.46
C LYS A 48 -15.73 21.16 4.18
N ASP A 49 -14.90 21.87 4.93
CA ASP A 49 -13.44 21.86 4.76
C ASP A 49 -12.84 20.45 4.84
N LYS A 50 -13.48 19.55 5.59
CA LYS A 50 -13.05 18.14 5.72
C LYS A 50 -13.33 17.27 4.49
N HIS A 51 -14.11 17.74 3.51
CA HIS A 51 -14.48 16.95 2.32
C HIS A 51 -13.42 16.93 1.22
N LEU A 52 -12.47 17.89 1.24
CA LEU A 52 -11.33 17.91 0.35
C LEU A 52 -10.05 17.87 1.19
N ARG A 53 -9.23 16.85 0.99
CA ARG A 53 -7.99 16.65 1.74
C ARG A 53 -6.84 16.40 0.79
N LEU A 54 -5.71 17.05 1.07
CA LEU A 54 -4.43 16.77 0.43
C LEU A 54 -3.64 15.78 1.29
N HIS A 55 -2.58 15.21 0.72
CA HIS A 55 -1.66 14.30 1.42
C HIS A 55 -2.35 13.07 2.02
N CYS A 56 -3.35 12.55 1.31
CA CYS A 56 -4.06 11.33 1.68
C CYS A 56 -3.76 10.25 0.62
N THR A 57 -3.57 9.01 1.05
CA THR A 57 -3.40 7.85 0.16
C THR A 57 -4.05 6.62 0.84
N PRO A 58 -4.67 5.70 0.09
CA PRO A 58 -5.04 4.41 0.65
C PRO A 58 -3.79 3.66 1.12
N ALA A 59 -3.94 2.88 2.19
CA ALA A 59 -2.87 2.07 2.75
C ALA A 59 -3.37 0.63 2.97
N VAL A 60 -2.47 -0.34 2.83
CA VAL A 60 -2.71 -1.75 3.11
C VAL A 60 -1.81 -2.20 4.25
N ASN A 61 -2.28 -3.14 5.08
CA ASN A 61 -1.52 -3.67 6.21
C ASN A 61 -0.61 -4.83 5.76
N LEU A 62 0.39 -4.52 4.94
CA LEU A 62 1.43 -5.46 4.51
C LEU A 62 2.78 -5.02 5.09
N PHE A 63 3.54 -5.97 5.60
CA PHE A 63 4.85 -5.74 6.19
C PHE A 63 5.74 -6.97 6.03
N GLU A 64 7.06 -6.75 6.00
CA GLU A 64 8.04 -7.82 5.91
C GLU A 64 8.15 -8.59 7.24
N LYS A 65 8.31 -9.92 7.13
CA LYS A 65 8.47 -10.79 8.29
C LYS A 65 9.23 -12.05 7.91
N ASP A 66 10.23 -12.38 8.72
CA ASP A 66 10.96 -13.63 8.56
C ASP A 66 10.06 -14.85 8.80
N GLY A 67 10.34 -15.91 8.05
CA GLY A 67 9.71 -17.22 8.26
C GLY A 67 10.48 -18.09 9.23
N ASP A 68 9.81 -19.07 9.83
CA ASP A 68 10.46 -20.12 10.61
C ASP A 68 11.45 -20.89 9.70
N PRO A 69 12.68 -21.18 10.17
CA PRO A 69 13.66 -21.91 9.38
C PRO A 69 13.17 -23.33 9.11
N ILE A 70 13.23 -23.74 7.85
CA ILE A 70 12.77 -25.05 7.41
C ILE A 70 13.99 -25.96 7.22
N ARG A 71 14.02 -27.08 7.94
CA ARG A 71 15.01 -28.12 7.69
C ARG A 71 14.57 -28.94 6.47
N LEU A 72 15.38 -28.91 5.41
CA LEU A 72 15.13 -29.70 4.22
C LEU A 72 15.47 -31.17 4.48
N GLU A 73 14.45 -32.02 4.43
CA GLU A 73 14.56 -33.47 4.45
C GLU A 73 14.12 -33.93 3.06
N HIS A 74 15.06 -34.36 2.20
CA HIS A 74 14.86 -34.76 0.79
C HIS A 74 13.85 -35.91 0.53
N ARG A 75 12.96 -36.18 1.48
CA ARG A 75 11.83 -37.12 1.46
C ARG A 75 10.49 -36.42 1.24
N ARG A 76 10.44 -35.08 1.28
CA ARG A 76 9.23 -34.28 1.05
C ARG A 76 9.43 -33.29 -0.08
N ASN A 77 8.40 -33.14 -0.90
CA ASN A 77 8.41 -32.23 -2.05
C ASN A 77 7.89 -30.82 -1.69
N GLU A 78 7.18 -30.68 -0.57
CA GLU A 78 6.55 -29.43 -0.15
C GLU A 78 6.76 -29.18 1.35
N TYR A 79 6.91 -27.90 1.70
CA TYR A 79 7.11 -27.46 3.08
C TYR A 79 6.19 -26.29 3.39
N LYS A 80 5.58 -26.33 4.59
CA LYS A 80 4.74 -25.23 5.07
C LYS A 80 5.61 -24.10 5.59
N VAL A 81 5.56 -22.95 4.90
CA VAL A 81 6.16 -21.71 5.39
C VAL A 81 5.24 -21.10 6.45
N ARG A 82 5.82 -20.63 7.55
CA ARG A 82 5.11 -19.95 8.63
C ARG A 82 5.88 -18.69 9.01
N PRO A 83 5.22 -17.55 9.24
CA PRO A 83 5.87 -16.38 9.78
C PRO A 83 6.39 -16.65 11.19
N GLN A 84 7.61 -16.23 11.49
CA GLN A 84 8.21 -16.39 12.81
C GLN A 84 7.46 -15.53 13.83
N SER A 85 6.65 -16.16 14.69
CA SER A 85 5.83 -15.46 15.68
C SER A 85 5.42 -16.38 16.83
N ASN A 86 5.27 -15.80 18.02
CA ASN A 86 4.67 -16.48 19.17
C ASN A 86 3.15 -16.65 19.03
N THR A 87 2.51 -15.80 18.22
CA THR A 87 1.06 -15.84 17.93
C THR A 87 0.85 -15.97 16.42
N GLN A 88 0.65 -17.19 15.94
CA GLN A 88 0.50 -17.45 14.50
C GLN A 88 -0.81 -16.90 13.92
N GLU A 89 -1.85 -16.76 14.74
CA GLU A 89 -3.19 -16.31 14.31
C GLU A 89 -3.23 -14.85 13.85
N HIS A 90 -2.22 -14.04 14.19
CA HIS A 90 -2.16 -12.62 13.83
C HIS A 90 -1.54 -12.38 12.45
N TYR A 91 -1.06 -13.43 11.77
CA TYR A 91 -0.28 -13.31 10.55
C TYR A 91 -0.79 -14.26 9.48
N GLU A 92 -0.82 -13.77 8.25
CA GLU A 92 -1.07 -14.57 7.06
C GLU A 92 0.07 -14.32 6.06
N VAL A 93 0.57 -15.39 5.45
CA VAL A 93 1.61 -15.28 4.41
C VAL A 93 0.95 -14.77 3.14
N TYR A 94 1.29 -13.55 2.73
CA TYR A 94 0.80 -12.96 1.50
C TYR A 94 1.67 -13.36 0.28
N SER A 95 2.99 -13.22 0.41
CA SER A 95 3.97 -13.57 -0.62
C SER A 95 5.29 -14.00 0.03
N ILE A 96 6.11 -14.73 -0.72
CA ILE A 96 7.50 -15.05 -0.35
C ILE A 96 8.40 -14.24 -1.28
N GLU A 97 9.11 -13.26 -0.71
CA GLU A 97 9.98 -12.36 -1.48
C GLU A 97 11.38 -12.96 -1.72
N GLN A 98 11.90 -13.73 -0.76
CA GLN A 98 13.22 -14.33 -0.84
C GLN A 98 13.26 -15.65 -0.07
N VAL A 99 14.05 -16.60 -0.57
CA VAL A 99 14.37 -17.84 0.12
C VAL A 99 15.90 -17.98 0.17
N GLU A 100 16.43 -18.27 1.37
CA GLU A 100 17.85 -18.50 1.57
C GLU A 100 18.08 -19.90 2.15
N SER A 101 19.16 -20.55 1.72
CA SER A 101 19.63 -21.80 2.33
C SER A 101 20.97 -21.60 3.04
N TRP A 102 21.20 -22.41 4.07
CA TRP A 102 22.47 -22.48 4.79
C TRP A 102 22.84 -23.95 5.04
N SER A 103 24.10 -24.30 4.74
CA SER A 103 24.68 -25.62 4.99
C SER A 103 25.98 -25.47 5.79
N LYS A 104 26.32 -26.46 6.62
CA LYS A 104 27.58 -26.43 7.40
C LYS A 104 28.83 -26.40 6.51
N ASP A 105 28.77 -26.98 5.32
CA ASP A 105 29.88 -26.98 4.35
C ASP A 105 30.04 -25.62 3.65
N GLU A 106 29.01 -24.76 3.72
CA GLU A 106 29.00 -23.45 3.07
C GLU A 106 28.86 -22.33 4.11
N ARG A 107 29.94 -21.55 4.29
CA ARG A 107 29.97 -20.44 5.27
C ARG A 107 29.04 -19.27 4.93
N ARG A 108 28.33 -19.27 3.79
CA ARG A 108 27.46 -18.17 3.34
C ARG A 108 26.07 -18.68 3.02
N ARG A 109 25.07 -17.85 3.35
CA ARG A 109 23.70 -18.06 2.87
C ARG A 109 23.67 -17.87 1.36
N LYS A 110 22.95 -18.73 0.65
CA LYS A 110 22.73 -18.61 -0.79
C LYS A 110 21.25 -18.42 -1.06
N PRO A 111 20.89 -17.51 -1.99
CA PRO A 111 19.54 -17.49 -2.52
C PRO A 111 19.25 -18.86 -3.15
N LEU A 112 18.06 -19.38 -2.86
CA LEU A 112 17.53 -20.57 -3.52
C LEU A 112 16.85 -20.20 -4.85
#